data_AF-A0A661TT75-F1
#
_entry.id   AF-A0A661TT75-F1
#
_cell.length_a   1.000
_cell.length_b   1.000
_cell.length_c   1.000
_cell.angle_alpha   90.00
_cell.angle_beta   90.00
_cell.angle_gamma   90.00
#
_symmetry.space_group_name_H-M   'P 1'
#
loop_
_entity.id
_entity.type
_entity.pdbx_description
1 polymer ?
#
loop_
_entity_poly.entity_id
_entity_poly.type
_entity_poly.pdbx_seq_one_letter_code
_entity_poly.pdbx_strand_id
1 'polypeptide(L)'
;MELKRIRERCLKFIQEISKEDYLAYSGQSDTINIEKVYDKYNDLSEPDLLKDLLKQKERLRNEEERKVRYLSMLIGELTESRKTVALSDKIDDKKASAKIFFNGEEVSYYQASAMIKSISEREKRKELLDKINVITD
;
A
#
# COMPACT_ATOMS: atom_id res chain seq x y z
N MET A 1 13.08 -17.96 -11.25
CA MET A 1 11.67 -18.43 -11.14
C MET A 1 11.00 -18.32 -12.51
N GLU A 2 10.10 -19.24 -12.87
CA GLU A 2 9.36 -19.21 -14.14
C GLU A 2 8.42 -18.00 -14.24
N LEU A 3 8.37 -17.31 -15.40
CA LEU A 3 7.60 -16.08 -15.61
C LEU A 3 6.12 -16.21 -15.21
N LYS A 4 5.49 -17.34 -15.55
CA LYS A 4 4.09 -17.62 -15.18
C LYS A 4 3.90 -17.62 -13.66
N ARG A 5 4.80 -18.27 -12.94
CA ARG A 5 4.76 -18.37 -11.47
C ARG A 5 5.01 -17.00 -10.82
N ILE A 6 5.92 -16.19 -11.37
CA ILE A 6 6.15 -14.82 -10.88
C ILE A 6 4.85 -14.02 -10.99
N ARG A 7 4.20 -14.03 -12.17
CA ARG A 7 2.94 -13.30 -12.40
C ARG A 7 1.83 -13.75 -11.44
N GLU A 8 1.63 -15.05 -11.27
CA GLU A 8 0.62 -15.58 -10.35
C GLU A 8 0.88 -15.16 -8.90
N ARG A 9 2.15 -15.15 -8.46
CA ARG A 9 2.52 -14.68 -7.12
C ARG A 9 2.30 -13.18 -6.97
N CYS A 10 2.68 -12.36 -7.96
CA CYS A 10 2.40 -10.92 -7.96
C CYS A 10 0.91 -10.63 -7.84
N LEU A 11 0.05 -11.37 -8.55
CA LEU A 11 -1.40 -11.21 -8.44
C LEU A 11 -1.92 -11.51 -7.03
N LYS A 12 -1.45 -12.61 -6.42
CA LYS A 12 -1.83 -12.95 -5.03
C LYS A 12 -1.31 -11.92 -4.03
N PHE A 13 -0.08 -11.44 -4.21
CA PHE A 13 0.49 -10.36 -3.42
C PHE A 13 -0.41 -9.12 -3.47
N ILE A 14 -0.75 -8.63 -4.68
CA ILE A 14 -1.61 -7.45 -4.87
C ILE A 14 -2.99 -7.66 -4.21
N GLN A 15 -3.57 -8.85 -4.33
CA GLN A 15 -4.85 -9.17 -3.69
C GLN A 15 -4.79 -9.09 -2.17
N GLU A 16 -3.71 -9.59 -1.56
CA GLU A 16 -3.53 -9.53 -0.10
C GLU A 16 -3.28 -8.11 0.38
N ILE A 17 -2.45 -7.32 -0.30
CA ILE A 17 -2.27 -5.88 -0.03
C ILE A 17 -3.60 -5.14 -0.09
N SER A 18 -4.35 -5.33 -1.18
CA SER A 18 -5.65 -4.66 -1.39
C SER A 18 -6.65 -5.01 -0.27
N LYS A 19 -6.57 -6.21 0.29
CA LYS A 19 -7.43 -6.63 1.39
C LYS A 19 -7.07 -5.91 2.69
N GLU A 20 -5.78 -5.83 3.03
CA GLU A 20 -5.31 -5.09 4.21
C GLU A 20 -5.69 -3.61 4.11
N ASP A 21 -5.44 -2.97 2.96
CA ASP A 21 -5.83 -1.58 2.69
C ASP A 21 -7.35 -1.38 2.84
N TYR A 22 -8.14 -2.29 2.28
CA TYR A 22 -9.60 -2.21 2.38
C TYR A 22 -10.08 -2.29 3.84
N LEU A 23 -9.54 -3.21 4.63
CA LEU A 23 -9.92 -3.36 6.04
C LEU A 23 -9.56 -2.11 6.85
N ALA A 24 -8.37 -1.56 6.66
CA ALA A 24 -7.93 -0.35 7.34
C ALA A 24 -8.77 0.88 6.90
N TYR A 25 -8.90 1.14 5.60
CA TYR A 25 -9.57 2.33 5.09
C TYR A 25 -11.08 2.32 5.29
N SER A 26 -11.69 1.14 5.39
CA SER A 26 -13.11 1.01 5.76
C SER A 26 -13.36 1.04 7.28
N GLY A 27 -12.31 1.11 8.10
CA GLY A 27 -12.41 1.09 9.56
C GLY A 27 -12.82 -0.27 10.14
N GLN A 28 -12.69 -1.35 9.36
CA GLN A 28 -12.97 -2.72 9.80
C GLN A 28 -11.79 -3.36 10.53
N SER A 29 -10.60 -2.74 10.46
CA SER A 29 -9.42 -3.12 11.22
C SER A 29 -8.75 -1.86 11.79
N ASP A 30 -8.34 -1.94 13.05
CA ASP A 30 -7.52 -0.91 13.71
C ASP A 30 -6.01 -1.12 13.49
N THR A 31 -5.64 -2.12 12.68
CA THR A 31 -4.24 -2.44 12.32
C THR A 31 -4.10 -2.70 10.83
N ILE A 32 -2.90 -2.49 10.30
CA ILE A 32 -2.50 -2.81 8.94
C ILE A 32 -1.26 -3.70 8.99
N ASN A 33 -1.22 -4.76 8.17
CA ASN A 33 -0.14 -5.74 8.20
C ASN A 33 0.52 -5.95 6.83
N ILE A 34 0.83 -4.87 6.12
CA ILE A 34 1.42 -4.94 4.78
C ILE A 34 2.81 -5.57 4.82
N GLU A 35 3.63 -5.27 5.83
CA GLU A 35 4.96 -5.87 6.04
C GLU A 35 4.88 -7.40 6.08
N LYS A 36 3.89 -7.98 6.75
CA LYS A 36 3.69 -9.44 6.79
C LYS A 36 3.37 -10.01 5.42
N VAL A 37 2.64 -9.28 4.57
CA VAL A 37 2.42 -9.67 3.18
C VAL A 37 3.74 -9.62 2.41
N TYR A 38 4.54 -8.56 2.58
CA TYR A 38 5.88 -8.51 2.01
C TYR A 38 6.78 -9.65 2.50
N ASP A 39 6.70 -10.09 3.75
CA ASP A 39 7.47 -11.22 4.28
C ASP A 39 7.09 -12.54 3.59
N LYS A 40 5.79 -12.76 3.42
CA LYS A 40 5.25 -13.94 2.74
C LYS A 40 5.65 -14.04 1.27
N TYR A 41 5.89 -12.90 0.63
CA TYR A 41 6.28 -12.77 -0.78
C TYR A 41 7.66 -12.14 -0.95
N ASN A 42 8.57 -12.35 0.01
CA ASN A 42 9.89 -11.71 0.03
C ASN A 42 10.69 -11.97 -1.26
N ASP A 43 10.55 -13.16 -1.83
CA ASP A 43 11.13 -13.60 -3.09
C ASP A 43 10.80 -12.67 -4.28
N LEU A 44 9.65 -11.99 -4.25
CA LEU A 44 9.27 -11.01 -5.28
C LEU A 44 10.01 -9.67 -5.14
N SER A 45 10.58 -9.38 -3.98
CA SER A 45 11.32 -8.13 -3.71
C SER A 45 12.84 -8.30 -3.70
N GLU A 46 13.33 -9.50 -4.05
CA GLU A 46 14.77 -9.76 -4.11
C GLU A 46 15.42 -9.09 -5.33
N PRO A 47 16.53 -8.33 -5.16
CA PRO A 47 17.19 -7.65 -6.26
C PRO A 47 17.65 -8.57 -7.40
N ASP A 48 17.96 -9.83 -7.10
CA ASP A 48 18.39 -10.79 -8.11
C ASP A 48 17.24 -11.22 -9.03
N LEU A 49 16.00 -11.26 -8.55
CA LEU A 49 14.83 -11.50 -9.41
C LEU A 49 14.68 -10.41 -10.46
N LEU A 50 14.88 -9.15 -10.08
CA LEU A 50 14.86 -8.02 -11.02
C LEU A 50 15.95 -8.16 -12.09
N LYS A 51 17.19 -8.45 -11.68
CA LYS A 51 18.31 -8.65 -12.61
C LYS A 51 18.02 -9.77 -13.60
N ASP A 52 17.45 -10.88 -13.13
CA ASP A 52 17.10 -12.01 -13.99
C ASP A 52 16.01 -11.66 -15.00
N LEU A 53 14.98 -10.92 -14.58
CA LEU A 53 13.94 -10.46 -15.50
C LEU A 53 14.48 -9.49 -16.56
N LEU A 54 15.37 -8.58 -16.17
CA LEU A 54 16.01 -7.65 -17.11
C LEU A 54 16.88 -8.39 -18.14
N LYS A 55 17.65 -9.40 -17.73
CA LYS A 55 18.42 -10.26 -18.64
C LYS A 55 17.51 -11.06 -19.58
N GLN A 56 16.39 -11.59 -19.09
CA GLN A 56 15.43 -12.31 -19.93
C GLN A 56 14.79 -11.37 -20.96
N LYS A 57 14.46 -10.14 -20.57
CA LYS A 57 13.90 -9.12 -21.46
C LYS A 57 14.77 -8.87 -22.70
N GLU A 58 16.09 -8.81 -22.55
CA GLU A 58 17.04 -8.59 -23.65
C GLU A 58 16.96 -9.63 -24.77
N ARG A 59 16.50 -10.85 -24.44
CA ARG A 59 16.37 -11.98 -25.37
C ARG A 59 14.99 -12.09 -26.00
N LEU A 60 14.01 -11.31 -25.54
CA LEU A 60 12.62 -11.34 -26.00
C LEU A 60 12.36 -10.20 -26.98
N ARG A 61 11.29 -10.33 -27.78
CA ARG A 61 10.83 -9.29 -28.71
C ARG A 61 9.32 -9.16 -28.64
N ASN A 62 8.79 -8.06 -29.18
CA ASN A 62 7.36 -7.81 -29.34
C ASN A 62 6.58 -7.92 -28.01
N GLU A 63 5.47 -8.64 -28.02
CA GLU A 63 4.56 -8.73 -26.88
C GLU A 63 5.19 -9.36 -25.63
N GLU A 64 6.05 -10.37 -25.80
CA GLU A 64 6.69 -11.04 -24.68
C GLU A 64 7.74 -10.13 -24.00
N GLU A 65 8.49 -9.35 -24.79
CA GLU A 65 9.36 -8.31 -24.23
C GLU A 65 8.55 -7.31 -23.41
N ARG A 66 7.43 -6.81 -23.97
CA ARG A 66 6.55 -5.85 -23.29
C ARG A 66 6.04 -6.41 -21.97
N LYS A 67 5.59 -7.67 -21.93
CA LYS A 67 5.10 -8.31 -20.70
C LYS A 67 6.19 -8.44 -19.64
N VAL A 68 7.41 -8.84 -20.04
CA VAL A 68 8.54 -8.94 -19.10
C VAL A 68 8.97 -7.56 -18.62
N ARG A 69 8.95 -6.53 -19.47
CA ARG A 69 9.24 -5.14 -19.07
C ARG A 69 8.32 -4.66 -17.95
N TYR A 70 7.00 -4.83 -18.09
CA TYR A 70 6.07 -4.42 -17.03
C TYR A 70 6.23 -5.25 -15.75
N LEU A 71 6.52 -6.54 -15.88
CA LEU A 71 6.82 -7.37 -14.72
C LEU A 71 8.08 -6.89 -14.01
N SER A 72 9.14 -6.54 -14.75
CA SER A 72 10.36 -5.94 -14.18
C SER A 72 10.09 -4.63 -13.46
N MET A 73 9.22 -3.77 -14.01
CA MET A 73 8.83 -2.52 -13.34
C MET A 73 8.17 -2.80 -11.99
N LEU A 74 7.17 -3.68 -11.97
CA LEU A 74 6.51 -4.09 -10.72
C LEU A 74 7.51 -4.66 -9.70
N ILE A 75 8.37 -5.60 -10.11
CA ILE A 75 9.39 -6.17 -9.21
C ILE A 75 10.36 -5.09 -8.71
N GLY A 76 10.71 -4.10 -9.54
CA GLY A 76 11.50 -2.95 -9.13
C GLY A 76 10.81 -2.13 -8.04
N GLU A 77 9.53 -1.80 -8.23
CA GLU A 77 8.70 -1.09 -7.24
C GLU A 77 8.61 -1.87 -5.92
N LEU A 78 8.41 -3.20 -5.97
CA LEU A 78 8.37 -4.06 -4.78
C LEU A 78 9.73 -4.08 -4.05
N THR A 79 10.83 -4.15 -4.79
CA THR A 79 12.19 -4.15 -4.23
C THR A 79 12.49 -2.83 -3.51
N GLU A 80 12.04 -1.71 -4.06
CA GLU A 80 12.19 -0.40 -3.42
C GLU A 80 11.28 -0.27 -2.20
N SER A 81 9.99 -0.58 -2.35
CA SER A 81 8.97 -0.46 -1.30
C SER A 81 9.28 -1.34 -0.08
N ARG A 82 9.92 -2.50 -0.29
CA ARG A 82 10.35 -3.38 0.80
C ARG A 82 11.28 -2.68 1.80
N LYS A 83 12.02 -1.66 1.39
CA LYS A 83 12.94 -0.90 2.27
C LYS A 83 12.20 0.04 3.22
N THR A 84 10.99 0.46 2.86
CA THR A 84 10.21 1.45 3.60
C THR A 84 8.96 0.88 4.23
N VAL A 85 8.52 -0.33 3.84
CA VAL A 85 7.25 -0.92 4.28
C VAL A 85 7.09 -0.95 5.79
N ALA A 86 8.12 -1.33 6.55
CA ALA A 86 8.05 -1.36 8.01
C ALA A 86 7.79 0.02 8.65
N LEU A 87 8.24 1.10 8.00
CA LEU A 87 7.95 2.47 8.43
C LEU A 87 6.54 2.91 8.00
N SER A 88 6.14 2.54 6.79
CA SER A 88 4.78 2.77 6.28
C SER A 88 3.73 2.10 7.19
N ASP A 89 3.91 0.82 7.54
CA ASP A 89 3.01 0.07 8.44
C ASP A 89 2.86 0.76 9.80
N LYS A 90 3.96 1.23 10.40
CA LYS A 90 3.89 1.95 11.68
C LYS A 90 3.06 3.23 11.60
N ILE A 91 3.21 3.97 10.49
CA ILE A 91 2.44 5.20 10.27
C ILE A 91 0.96 4.85 10.07
N ASP A 92 0.69 3.83 9.28
CA ASP A 92 -0.67 3.45 8.92
C ASP A 92 -1.39 2.72 10.07
N ASP A 93 -0.69 2.01 10.95
CA ASP A 93 -1.21 1.51 12.23
C ASP A 93 -1.62 2.65 13.17
N LYS A 94 -0.77 3.69 13.28
CA LYS A 94 -1.09 4.89 14.08
C LYS A 94 -2.36 5.56 13.55
N LYS A 95 -2.54 5.61 12.23
CA LYS A 95 -3.77 6.14 11.60
C LYS A 95 -4.97 5.22 11.81
N ALA A 96 -4.85 3.92 11.52
CA ALA A 96 -5.94 2.95 11.59
C ALA A 96 -6.54 2.86 13.00
N SER A 97 -5.69 2.89 14.03
CA SER A 97 -6.10 2.84 15.43
C SER A 97 -6.60 4.19 15.99
N ALA A 98 -6.31 5.31 15.32
CA ALA A 98 -6.68 6.62 15.83
C ALA A 98 -8.18 6.88 15.74
N LYS A 99 -8.73 7.39 16.85
CA LYS A 99 -10.11 7.82 16.99
C LYS A 99 -10.16 9.34 17.14
N ILE A 100 -11.00 9.98 16.33
CA ILE A 100 -11.18 11.44 16.30
C ILE A 100 -12.61 11.75 16.72
N PHE A 101 -12.77 12.56 17.77
CA PHE A 101 -14.07 13.07 18.16
C PHE A 101 -14.40 14.36 17.41
N PHE A 102 -15.46 14.34 16.60
CA PHE A 102 -15.89 15.47 15.77
C PHE A 102 -17.42 15.48 15.62
N ASN A 103 -18.05 16.65 15.74
CA ASN A 103 -19.51 16.82 15.69
C ASN A 103 -20.33 15.89 16.62
N GLY A 104 -19.78 15.54 17.78
CA GLY A 104 -20.47 14.67 18.75
C GLY A 104 -20.32 13.17 18.47
N GLU A 105 -19.60 12.78 17.42
CA GLU A 105 -19.36 11.39 17.05
C GLU A 105 -17.86 11.06 17.11
N GLU A 106 -17.56 9.80 17.41
CA GLU A 106 -16.22 9.25 17.25
C GLU A 106 -16.09 8.65 15.84
N VAL A 107 -15.10 9.11 15.08
CA VAL A 107 -14.81 8.63 13.73
C VAL A 107 -13.35 8.16 13.64
N SER A 108 -13.09 7.20 12.76
CA SER A 108 -11.70 6.79 12.45
C SER A 108 -10.95 7.90 11.70
N TYR A 109 -9.62 7.84 11.73
CA TYR A 109 -8.76 8.73 10.93
C TYR A 109 -9.16 8.79 9.44
N TYR A 110 -9.41 7.63 8.82
CA TYR A 110 -9.71 7.56 7.38
C TYR A 110 -11.10 8.13 7.06
N GLN A 111 -12.09 7.91 7.94
CA GLN A 111 -13.40 8.55 7.81
C GLN A 111 -13.29 10.07 7.95
N ALA A 112 -12.59 10.57 8.98
CA ALA A 112 -12.34 12.00 9.15
C ALA A 112 -11.66 12.62 7.93
N SER A 113 -10.63 11.93 7.39
CA SER A 113 -9.92 12.36 6.18
C SER A 113 -10.85 12.45 4.95
N ALA A 114 -11.80 11.53 4.82
CA ALA A 114 -12.81 11.58 3.75
C ALA A 114 -13.83 12.71 3.96
N MET A 115 -14.26 12.95 5.20
CA MET A 115 -15.26 13.97 5.55
C MET A 115 -14.83 15.41 5.22
N ILE A 116 -13.52 15.71 5.26
CA ILE A 116 -12.98 17.04 4.92
C ILE A 116 -13.51 17.55 3.57
N LYS A 117 -13.64 16.65 2.58
CA LYS A 117 -14.09 16.99 1.23
C LYS A 117 -15.57 17.37 1.17
N SER A 118 -16.38 16.86 2.11
CA SER A 118 -17.83 17.12 2.17
C SER A 118 -18.23 18.29 3.06
N ILE A 119 -17.35 18.77 3.95
CA ILE A 119 -17.67 19.89 4.84
C ILE A 119 -17.63 21.20 4.06
N SER A 120 -18.73 21.94 4.02
CA SER A 120 -18.80 23.23 3.32
C SER A 120 -18.17 24.36 4.14
N GLU A 121 -18.40 24.35 5.45
CA GLU A 121 -18.02 25.39 6.39
C GLU A 121 -16.51 25.36 6.66
N ARG A 122 -15.83 26.45 6.33
CA ARG A 122 -14.36 26.57 6.45
C ARG A 122 -13.85 26.28 7.85
N GLU A 123 -14.48 26.84 8.88
CA GLU A 123 -14.03 26.69 10.26
C GLU A 123 -14.15 25.24 10.75
N LYS A 124 -15.27 24.57 10.47
CA LYS A 124 -15.44 23.13 10.80
C LYS A 124 -14.44 22.24 10.07
N ARG A 125 -14.17 22.54 8.80
CA ARG A 125 -13.15 21.82 8.02
C ARG A 125 -11.76 22.01 8.63
N LYS A 126 -11.42 23.25 9.03
CA LYS A 126 -10.15 23.55 9.69
C LYS A 126 -10.01 22.80 11.01
N GLU A 127 -11.05 22.79 11.84
CA GLU A 127 -11.08 22.05 13.10
C GLU A 127 -10.77 20.55 12.90
N LEU A 128 -11.42 19.92 11.90
CA LEU A 128 -11.18 18.52 11.58
C LEU A 128 -9.76 18.28 11.06
N LEU A 129 -9.24 19.18 10.21
CA LEU A 129 -7.85 19.14 9.72
C LEU A 129 -6.84 19.22 10.87
N ASP A 130 -7.04 20.15 11.80
CA ASP A 130 -6.15 20.32 12.95
C ASP A 130 -6.13 19.06 13.82
N LYS A 131 -7.29 18.42 14.04
CA LYS A 131 -7.38 17.13 14.75
C LYS A 131 -6.66 15.99 14.03
N ILE A 132 -6.74 15.94 12.70
CA ILE A 132 -6.06 14.92 11.89
C ILE A 132 -4.54 15.09 11.95
N ASN A 133 -4.04 16.33 11.83
CA ASN A 133 -2.61 16.60 11.80
C ASN A 133 -1.89 16.14 13.08
N VAL A 134 -2.53 16.27 14.24
CA VAL A 134 -2.01 15.78 15.54
C VAL A 134 -1.72 14.26 15.53
N ILE A 135 -2.42 13.48 14.70
CA ILE A 135 -2.20 12.03 14.60
C ILE A 135 -0.98 11.72 13.72
N THR A 136 -0.66 12.56 12.74
CA THR A 136 0.43 12.32 11.79
C THR A 136 1.74 13.03 12.13
N ASP A 137 1.70 14.02 13.03
CA ASP A 137 2.88 14.64 13.66
C ASP A 137 3.54 13.69 14.69
#